data_AF-A0A9D7NWL2-F1
#
_entry.id   AF-A0A9D7NWL2-F1
#
_cell.length_a   1.000
_cell.length_b   1.000
_cell.length_c   1.000
_cell.angle_alpha   90.00
_cell.angle_beta   90.00
_cell.angle_gamma   90.00
#
_symmetry.space_group_name_H-M   'P 1'
#
loop_
_entity.id
_entity.type
_entity.pdbx_description
1 polymer ?
#
loop_
_entity_poly.entity_id
_entity_poly.type
_entity_poly.pdbx_seq_one_letter_code
_entity_poly.pdbx_strand_id
1 'polypeptide(L)' 'MPIKKAIITRKKLSAEGEAMDKAFKTAMKRAERQAFTIRKTIMIERNGWLVMVNKEGKVVKKVKKLEPLIIPSAFSNP' A
#
# COMPACT_ATOMS: atom_id res chain seq x y z
N MET A 1 -35.57 -14.81 -9.59
CA MET A 1 -34.53 -14.39 -10.58
C MET A 1 -33.19 -14.93 -10.12
N PRO A 2 -32.41 -15.67 -10.95
CA PRO A 2 -31.11 -16.16 -10.52
C PRO A 2 -30.08 -15.02 -10.49
N ILE A 3 -29.39 -14.88 -9.35
CA ILE A 3 -28.29 -13.93 -9.16
C ILE A 3 -27.12 -14.41 -10.01
N LYS A 4 -26.82 -13.69 -11.11
CA LYS A 4 -25.64 -13.97 -11.93
C LYS A 4 -24.39 -13.73 -11.06
N LYS A 5 -23.68 -14.80 -10.70
CA LYS A 5 -22.37 -14.70 -10.04
C LYS A 5 -21.39 -14.04 -11.01
N ALA A 6 -20.82 -12.90 -10.64
CA ALA A 6 -19.76 -12.26 -11.41
C ALA A 6 -18.54 -13.19 -11.48
N ILE A 7 -18.15 -13.60 -12.69
CA ILE A 7 -16.91 -14.34 -12.92
C ILE A 7 -15.78 -13.33 -12.82
N ILE A 8 -15.07 -13.32 -11.70
CA ILE A 8 -13.89 -12.45 -11.51
C ILE A 8 -12.71 -13.14 -12.21
N THR A 9 -12.43 -12.79 -13.45
CA THR A 9 -11.23 -13.23 -14.17
C THR A 9 -10.01 -12.49 -13.64
N ARG A 10 -9.32 -13.05 -12.65
CA ARG A 10 -8.02 -12.53 -12.20
C ARG A 10 -6.98 -12.82 -13.27
N LYS A 11 -6.60 -11.80 -14.06
CA LYS A 11 -5.48 -11.90 -15.00
C LYS A 11 -4.21 -12.20 -14.20
N LYS A 12 -3.58 -13.35 -14.46
CA LYS A 12 -2.26 -13.66 -13.88
C LYS A 12 -1.28 -12.57 -14.30
N LEU A 13 -0.43 -12.12 -13.38
CA LEU A 13 0.67 -11.22 -13.70
C LEU A 13 1.56 -11.87 -14.77
N SER A 14 2.10 -11.05 -15.67
CA SER A 14 3.17 -11.50 -16.56
C SER A 14 4.42 -11.83 -15.73
N ALA A 15 5.32 -12.65 -16.29
CA ALA A 15 6.61 -12.94 -15.65
C ALA A 15 7.40 -11.65 -15.32
N GLU A 16 7.28 -10.63 -16.17
CA GLU A 16 7.85 -9.29 -15.93
C GLU A 16 7.18 -8.58 -14.73
N GLY A 17 5.85 -8.65 -14.63
CA GLY A 17 5.11 -8.09 -13.50
C GLY A 17 5.46 -8.75 -12.17
N GLU A 18 5.67 -10.07 -12.18
CA GLU A 18 6.14 -10.81 -10.99
C GLU A 18 7.58 -10.41 -10.60
N ALA A 19 8.47 -10.24 -11.57
CA ALA A 19 9.83 -9.79 -11.33
C ALA A 19 9.85 -8.36 -10.75
N MET A 20 9.02 -7.46 -11.29
CA MET A 20 8.91 -6.08 -10.83
C MET A 20 8.35 -6.00 -9.40
N ASP A 21 7.28 -6.75 -9.11
CA ASP A 21 6.71 -6.83 -7.75
C ASP A 21 7.73 -7.38 -6.74
N LYS A 22 8.49 -8.41 -7.11
CA LYS A 22 9.56 -8.97 -6.27
C LYS A 22 10.67 -7.95 -6.01
N ALA A 23 11.10 -7.22 -7.03
CA ALA A 23 12.10 -6.16 -6.89
C ALA A 23 11.61 -5.04 -5.97
N PHE A 24 10.37 -4.60 -6.17
CA PHE A 24 9.73 -3.58 -5.34
C PHE A 24 9.63 -4.00 -3.88
N LYS A 25 9.14 -5.22 -3.59
CA LYS A 25 9.06 -5.77 -2.24
C LYS A 25 10.43 -5.85 -1.55
N THR A 26 11.46 -6.22 -2.31
CA THR A 26 12.83 -6.27 -1.80
C THR A 26 13.35 -4.87 -1.43
N ALA A 27 13.12 -3.89 -2.31
CA ALA A 27 13.51 -2.50 -2.08
C ALA A 27 12.78 -1.90 -0.88
N MET A 28 11.47 -2.12 -0.76
CA MET A 28 10.64 -1.71 0.37
C MET A 28 11.19 -2.23 1.70
N LYS A 29 11.46 -3.53 1.80
CA LYS A 29 12.03 -4.14 3.02
C LYS A 29 13.37 -3.53 3.40
N ARG A 30 14.22 -3.22 2.41
CA ARG A 30 15.52 -2.59 2.65
C ARG A 30 15.35 -1.15 3.15
N ALA A 31 14.48 -0.38 2.53
CA ALA A 31 14.17 0.99 2.93
C ALA A 31 13.58 1.05 4.34
N GLU A 32 12.64 0.15 4.67
CA GLU A 32 12.05 0.05 6.00
C GLU A 32 13.10 -0.23 7.07
N ARG A 33 13.99 -1.21 6.84
CA ARG A 33 15.09 -1.52 7.75
C ARG A 33 16.00 -0.31 7.97
N GLN A 34 16.42 0.35 6.89
CA GLN A 34 17.29 1.53 6.96
C GLN A 34 16.61 2.69 7.71
N ALA A 35 15.32 2.92 7.45
CA ALA A 35 14.56 3.96 8.11
C ALA A 35 14.43 3.70 9.62
N PHE A 36 14.20 2.45 10.04
CA PHE A 36 14.19 2.10 11.46
C PHE A 36 15.57 2.16 12.11
N THR A 37 16.64 1.80 11.40
CA THR A 37 18.01 1.93 11.92
C THR A 37 18.39 3.40 12.17
N ILE A 38 18.08 4.29 11.23
CA ILE A 38 18.50 5.70 11.30
C ILE A 38 17.52 6.54 12.13
N ARG A 39 16.22 6.47 11.81
CA ARG A 39 15.18 7.38 12.33
C ARG A 39 14.29 6.75 13.39
N LYS A 40 14.41 5.44 13.66
CA LYS A 40 13.59 4.65 14.61
C LYS A 40 12.09 4.62 14.32
N THR A 41 11.63 5.39 13.33
CA THR A 41 10.24 5.57 12.97
C THR A 41 10.09 5.75 11.46
N ILE A 42 8.95 5.33 10.93
CA ILE A 42 8.56 5.51 9.53
C ILE A 42 7.20 6.20 9.46
N MET A 43 6.97 6.98 8.40
CA MET A 43 5.70 7.67 8.18
C MET A 43 4.85 6.86 7.22
N ILE A 44 3.63 6.52 7.63
CA ILE A 44 2.69 5.71 6.84
C ILE A 44 1.30 6.31 6.88
N GLU A 45 0.49 6.00 5.88
CA GLU A 45 -0.95 6.21 5.95
C GLU A 45 -1.60 5.09 6.77
N ARG A 46 -2.47 5.45 7.71
CA ARG A 46 -3.31 4.53 8.48
C ARG A 46 -4.65 5.18 8.80
N ASN A 47 -5.73 4.58 8.29
CA ASN A 47 -7.11 5.03 8.54
C ASN A 47 -7.37 6.51 8.18
N GLY A 48 -6.86 6.97 7.02
CA GLY A 48 -7.00 8.37 6.59
C GLY A 48 -6.14 9.36 7.40
N TRP A 49 -5.14 8.88 8.12
CA TRP A 49 -4.15 9.70 8.80
C TRP A 49 -2.75 9.35 8.32
N LEU A 50 -1.93 10.38 8.11
CA LEU A 50 -0.49 10.25 8.06
C LEU A 50 0.04 10.13 9.49
N VAL A 51 0.68 9.01 9.82
CA VAL A 51 1.14 8.67 11.17
C VAL A 51 2.60 8.22 11.16
N MET A 52 3.31 8.52 12.24
CA MET A 52 4.64 7.98 12.51
C MET A 52 4.49 6.69 13.32
N VAL A 53 5.05 5.58 12.83
CA VAL A 53 5.07 4.30 13.53
C VAL A 53 6.49 3.89 13.88
N ASN A 54 6.64 3.19 15.01
CA ASN A 54 7.91 2.59 15.41
C ASN A 54 8.06 1.17 14.82
N LYS A 55 9.20 0.52 15.12
CA LYS A 55 9.50 -0.85 14.66
C LYS A 55 8.49 -1.91 15.12
N GLU A 56 7.75 -1.65 16.20
CA GLU A 56 6.69 -2.53 16.72
C GLU A 56 5.33 -2.29 16.03
N GLY A 57 5.23 -1.31 15.13
CA GLY A 57 3.98 -0.93 14.48
C GLY A 57 3.05 -0.08 15.35
N LYS A 58 3.52 0.40 16.51
CA LYS A 58 2.79 1.32 17.38
C LYS A 58 2.89 2.74 16.83
N VAL A 59 1.77 3.44 16.82
CA VAL A 59 1.70 4.85 16.41
C VAL A 59 2.32 5.71 17.50
N VAL A 60 3.40 6.39 17.17
CA VAL A 60 4.09 7.33 18.07
C VAL A 60 3.49 8.72 17.94
N LYS A 61 3.08 9.11 16.73
CA LYS A 61 2.52 10.44 16.46
C LYS A 61 1.55 10.41 15.28
N LYS A 62 0.40 11.06 15.43
CA LYS A 62 -0.45 11.45 14.29
C LYS A 62 0.06 12.76 13.72
N VAL A 63 0.33 12.80 12.42
CA VAL A 63 0.94 13.95 11.74
C VAL A 63 -0.14 14.81 11.12
N LYS A 64 -0.94 14.25 10.21
CA LYS A 64 -1.93 14.99 9.44
C LYS A 64 -3.09 14.06 9.06
N LYS A 65 -4.32 14.58 9.07
CA LYS A 65 -5.45 13.87 8.46
C LYS A 65 -5.34 14.01 6.95
N LEU A 66 -5.33 12.89 6.23
CA LEU A 66 -5.27 12.89 4.77
C LEU A 66 -6.68 13.15 4.23
N GLU A 67 -6.74 13.99 3.21
CA GLU A 67 -7.96 14.17 2.44
C GLU A 67 -8.17 12.92 1.56
N PRO A 68 -9.42 12.45 1.42
CA PRO A 68 -9.70 11.30 0.58
C PRO A 68 -9.29 11.60 -0.87
N LEU A 69 -8.51 10.69 -1.46
CA LEU A 69 -8.13 10.79 -2.86
C LEU A 69 -9.38 10.57 -3.72
N ILE A 70 -9.87 11.62 -4.37
CA ILE A 70 -10.96 11.51 -5.34
C ILE A 70 -10.35 10.94 -6.62
N ILE A 71 -10.46 9.63 -6.81
CA ILE A 71 -10.07 8.98 -8.07
C ILE A 71 -11.19 9.28 -9.08
N PRO A 72 -10.92 9.98 -10.19
CA PRO A 72 -11.93 10.19 -11.23
C PRO A 72 -12.39 8.82 -11.74
N SER A 73 -13.70 8.62 -11.80
CA SER A 73 -14.36 7.38 -12.25
C SER A 73 -13.98 6.95 -13.68
N ALA A 74 -13.27 7.79 -14.42
CA ALA A 74 -12.77 7.50 -15.77
C ALA A 74 -11.69 6.39 -15.84
N PHE A 75 -11.14 5.94 -14.69
CA PHE A 75 -10.15 4.86 -14.65
C PHE A 75 -10.68 3.52 -14.15
N SER A 76 -11.99 3.40 -13.88
CA SER A 76 -12.62 2.08 -13.72
C SER A 76 -12.88 1.49 -15.11
N ASN A 77 -11.82 1.00 -15.77
CA ASN A 77 -12.02 0.16 -16.94
C ASN A 77 -12.71 -1.15 -16.49
N PRO A 78 -13.74 -1.61 -17.21
CA PRO A 78 -14.51 -2.81 -16.88
C PRO A 78 -13.69 -4.11 -16.93
#